data_AF-A0A7C3TVA9-F1
#
_entry.id   AF-A0A7C3TVA9-F1
#
_cell.length_a   1.000
_cell.length_b   1.000
_cell.length_c   1.000
_cell.angle_alpha   90.00
_cell.angle_beta   90.00
_cell.angle_gamma   90.00
#
_symmetry.space_group_name_H-M   'P 1'
#
loop_
_entity.id
_entity.type
_entity.pdbx_description
1 polymer ?
#
loop_
_entity_poly.entity_id
_entity_poly.type
_entity_poly.pdbx_seq_one_letter_code
_entity_poly.pdbx_strand_id
1 'polypeptide(L)'
;METKTLIPVILRQYPLPPRGRHGVFHWARVLENGLRLAELTGANERVVTLFALFHDSRRINEHWDEGHGLRGGEFARSLRASLLDLSDEDFDLFYRACCLHTDGHTEGDLTLQVCWDADRLDLGRVGIRPDPEKLCTDAAKNLISWANARAESGYEPRWVSKIWGIAGFY
;
A
#
# COMPACT_ATOMS: atom_id res chain seq x y z
N MET A 1 -11.05 -11.46 -2.15
CA MET A 1 -11.93 -11.55 -3.34
C MET A 1 -11.83 -10.28 -4.18
N GLU A 2 -11.87 -9.11 -3.55
CA GLU A 2 -11.74 -7.78 -4.17
C GLU A 2 -10.37 -7.52 -4.83
N THR A 3 -9.25 -7.92 -4.22
CA THR A 3 -7.91 -7.69 -4.81
C THR A 3 -7.72 -8.37 -6.18
N LYS A 4 -8.32 -9.57 -6.36
CA LYS A 4 -8.17 -10.37 -7.59
C LYS A 4 -8.84 -9.69 -8.79
N THR A 5 -9.93 -8.97 -8.58
CA THR A 5 -10.65 -8.24 -9.64
C THR A 5 -10.01 -6.88 -9.92
N LEU A 6 -9.48 -6.20 -8.90
CA LEU A 6 -8.88 -4.87 -9.04
C LEU A 6 -7.49 -4.90 -9.71
N ILE A 7 -6.65 -5.88 -9.41
CA ILE A 7 -5.27 -5.91 -9.92
C ILE A 7 -5.18 -5.85 -11.45
N PRO A 8 -5.92 -6.65 -12.23
CA PRO A 8 -5.89 -6.54 -13.68
C PRO A 8 -6.31 -5.16 -14.21
N VAL A 9 -7.25 -4.50 -13.52
CA VAL A 9 -7.73 -3.15 -13.86
C VAL A 9 -6.66 -2.10 -13.58
N ILE A 10 -6.00 -2.20 -12.43
CA ILE A 10 -4.91 -1.32 -12.02
C ILE A 10 -3.72 -1.46 -12.97
N LEU A 11 -3.27 -2.70 -13.21
CA LEU A 11 -2.09 -3.03 -14.02
C LEU A 11 -2.25 -2.66 -15.49
N ARG A 12 -3.46 -2.70 -16.05
CA ARG A 12 -3.72 -2.29 -17.44
C ARG A 12 -3.28 -0.85 -17.73
N GLN A 13 -3.28 -0.01 -16.70
CA GLN A 13 -2.96 1.41 -16.78
C GLN A 13 -1.71 1.76 -15.94
N TYR A 14 -1.01 0.76 -15.40
CA TYR A 14 0.22 0.99 -14.65
C TYR A 14 1.38 1.17 -15.64
N PRO A 15 2.06 2.33 -15.66
CA PRO A 15 3.04 2.63 -16.72
C PRO A 15 4.42 2.04 -16.43
N LEU A 16 4.67 1.54 -15.22
CA LEU A 16 5.96 0.98 -14.81
C LEU A 16 5.95 -0.55 -14.88
N PRO A 17 7.12 -1.21 -14.85
CA PRO A 17 7.19 -2.66 -14.77
C PRO A 17 6.42 -3.17 -13.53
N PRO A 18 5.48 -4.14 -13.68
CA PRO A 18 4.74 -4.68 -12.54
C PRO A 18 5.62 -5.27 -11.43
N ARG A 19 6.87 -5.66 -11.74
CA ARG A 19 7.87 -6.18 -10.78
C ARG A 19 8.91 -5.13 -10.37
N GLY A 20 8.71 -3.86 -10.73
CA GLY A 20 9.58 -2.75 -10.33
C GLY A 20 9.57 -2.50 -8.83
N ARG A 21 10.37 -1.56 -8.35
CA ARG A 21 10.53 -1.30 -6.90
C ARG A 21 9.23 -0.81 -6.27
N HIS A 22 8.36 -0.18 -7.06
CA HIS A 22 7.04 0.29 -6.66
C HIS A 22 5.89 -0.55 -7.25
N GLY A 23 6.20 -1.78 -7.70
CA GLY A 23 5.25 -2.69 -8.35
C GLY A 23 4.51 -3.63 -7.37
N VAL A 24 3.95 -4.71 -7.91
CA VAL A 24 3.00 -5.58 -7.20
C VAL A 24 3.58 -6.21 -5.93
N PHE A 25 4.87 -6.54 -5.86
CA PHE A 25 5.42 -7.11 -4.62
C PHE A 25 5.53 -6.08 -3.50
N HIS A 26 5.78 -4.82 -3.85
CA HIS A 26 5.67 -3.73 -2.89
C HIS A 26 4.22 -3.61 -2.39
N TRP A 27 3.25 -3.51 -3.29
CA TRP A 27 1.82 -3.44 -2.92
C TRP A 27 1.38 -4.62 -2.04
N ALA A 28 1.87 -5.82 -2.36
CA ALA A 28 1.57 -7.04 -1.60
C ALA A 28 2.19 -7.04 -0.19
N ARG A 29 3.43 -6.57 -0.05
CA ARG A 29 4.06 -6.43 1.27
C ARG A 29 3.39 -5.34 2.11
N VAL A 30 3.03 -4.20 1.51
CA VAL A 30 2.23 -3.15 2.15
C VAL A 30 0.88 -3.71 2.61
N LEU A 31 0.22 -4.51 1.78
CA LEU A 31 -1.04 -5.17 2.17
C LEU A 31 -0.84 -6.10 3.39
N GLU A 32 0.18 -6.96 3.38
CA GLU A 32 0.44 -7.85 4.52
C GLU A 32 0.83 -7.10 5.79
N ASN A 33 1.62 -6.02 5.67
CA ASN A 33 1.95 -5.15 6.80
C ASN A 33 0.67 -4.52 7.36
N GLY A 34 -0.14 -3.92 6.48
CA GLY A 34 -1.37 -3.22 6.84
C GLY A 34 -2.43 -4.11 7.47
N LEU A 35 -2.68 -5.31 6.92
CA LEU A 35 -3.65 -6.25 7.51
C LEU A 35 -3.22 -6.72 8.90
N ARG A 36 -1.92 -6.95 9.10
CA ARG A 36 -1.38 -7.32 10.41
C ARG A 36 -1.50 -6.18 11.42
N LEU A 37 -1.29 -4.94 10.98
CA LEU A 37 -1.52 -3.75 11.81
C LEU A 37 -3.00 -3.54 12.12
N ALA A 38 -3.89 -3.75 11.14
CA ALA A 38 -5.33 -3.66 11.33
C ALA A 38 -5.83 -4.66 12.37
N GLU A 39 -5.34 -5.91 12.33
CA GLU A 39 -5.64 -6.93 13.35
C GLU A 39 -5.23 -6.48 14.77
N LEU A 40 -4.10 -5.78 14.90
CA LEU A 40 -3.58 -5.33 16.19
C LEU A 40 -4.21 -4.03 16.71
N THR A 41 -4.77 -3.21 15.82
CA THR A 41 -5.19 -1.83 16.15
C THR A 41 -6.70 -1.61 16.00
N GLY A 42 -7.39 -2.44 15.22
CA GLY A 42 -8.79 -2.24 14.85
C GLY A 42 -9.00 -1.27 13.68
N ALA A 43 -7.95 -0.92 12.92
CA ALA A 43 -8.08 -0.11 11.72
C ALA A 43 -8.96 -0.78 10.65
N ASN A 44 -9.60 0.04 9.80
CA ASN A 44 -10.48 -0.47 8.74
C ASN A 44 -9.67 -1.24 7.66
N GLU A 45 -9.76 -2.57 7.69
CA GLU A 45 -9.07 -3.47 6.77
C GLU A 45 -9.37 -3.19 5.29
N ARG A 46 -10.58 -2.71 4.97
CA ARG A 46 -10.98 -2.44 3.59
C ARG A 46 -10.27 -1.21 3.04
N VAL A 47 -10.21 -0.14 3.83
CA VAL A 47 -9.43 1.07 3.50
C VAL A 47 -7.96 0.74 3.36
N VAL A 48 -7.39 -0.01 4.32
CA VAL A 48 -5.98 -0.45 4.28
C VAL A 48 -5.68 -1.28 3.03
N THR A 49 -6.59 -2.18 2.66
CA THR A 49 -6.45 -3.01 1.46
C THR A 49 -6.42 -2.16 0.20
N LEU A 50 -7.33 -1.21 0.06
CA LEU A 50 -7.37 -0.34 -1.12
C LEU A 50 -6.18 0.61 -1.16
N PHE A 51 -5.76 1.17 -0.02
CA PHE A 51 -4.55 1.97 0.06
C PHE A 51 -3.34 1.21 -0.49
N ALA A 52 -3.12 -0.04 -0.05
CA ALA A 52 -2.00 -0.86 -0.50
C ALA A 52 -1.99 -1.08 -2.02
N LEU A 53 -3.17 -1.17 -2.65
CA LEU A 53 -3.29 -1.38 -4.10
C LEU A 53 -3.14 -0.10 -4.92
N PHE A 54 -3.51 1.07 -4.37
CA PHE A 54 -3.66 2.29 -5.16
C PHE A 54 -2.58 3.36 -4.91
N HIS A 55 -1.97 3.44 -3.72
CA HIS A 55 -1.08 4.56 -3.35
C HIS A 55 0.06 4.79 -4.36
N ASP A 56 0.64 3.71 -4.89
CA ASP A 56 1.70 3.72 -5.90
C ASP A 56 1.24 3.33 -7.31
N SER A 57 -0.06 3.08 -7.50
CA SER A 57 -0.60 2.56 -8.77
C SER A 57 -0.54 3.52 -9.95
N ARG A 58 -0.23 4.80 -9.70
CA ARG A 58 -0.14 5.87 -10.70
C ARG A 58 1.16 6.64 -10.63
N ARG A 59 2.22 5.95 -10.21
CA ARG A 59 3.57 6.43 -10.44
C ARG A 59 3.86 6.52 -11.93
N ILE A 60 4.66 7.50 -12.34
CA ILE A 60 5.18 7.66 -13.70
C ILE A 60 6.68 7.37 -13.81
N ASN A 61 7.37 7.21 -12.67
CA ASN A 61 8.77 6.81 -12.61
C ASN A 61 9.11 6.09 -11.28
N GLU A 62 10.27 5.41 -11.25
CA GLU A 62 10.78 4.64 -10.10
C GLU A 62 11.60 5.47 -9.10
N HIS A 63 11.59 6.80 -9.21
CA HIS A 63 12.36 7.75 -8.42
C HIS A 63 11.42 8.72 -7.69
N TRP A 64 11.78 10.00 -7.60
CA TRP A 64 10.91 11.05 -7.10
C TRP A 64 9.75 11.28 -8.06
N ASP A 65 8.54 11.17 -7.54
CA ASP A 65 7.33 11.32 -8.33
C ASP A 65 6.26 12.06 -7.53
N GLU A 66 6.31 13.38 -7.52
CA GLU A 66 5.37 14.17 -6.73
C GLU A 66 3.91 13.95 -7.16
N GLY A 67 3.01 13.80 -6.18
CA GLY A 67 1.57 13.65 -6.41
C GLY A 67 1.13 12.26 -6.94
N HIS A 68 1.98 11.23 -6.90
CA HIS A 68 1.55 9.87 -7.29
C HIS A 68 0.40 9.34 -6.43
N GLY A 69 0.42 9.65 -5.13
CA GLY A 69 -0.67 9.32 -4.21
C GLY A 69 -2.00 9.93 -4.63
N LEU A 70 -2.00 11.23 -4.99
CA LEU A 70 -3.18 11.92 -5.52
C LEU A 70 -3.68 11.26 -6.81
N ARG A 71 -2.77 10.96 -7.76
CA ARG A 71 -3.17 10.26 -9.00
C ARG A 71 -3.76 8.87 -8.71
N GLY A 72 -3.23 8.16 -7.71
CA GLY A 72 -3.77 6.88 -7.25
C GLY A 72 -5.19 7.00 -6.71
N GLY A 73 -5.42 7.98 -5.83
CA GLY A 73 -6.75 8.28 -5.28
C GLY A 73 -7.75 8.72 -6.35
N GLU A 74 -7.32 9.56 -7.30
CA GLU A 74 -8.14 9.97 -8.46
C GLU A 74 -8.50 8.80 -9.37
N PHE A 75 -7.55 7.90 -9.61
CA PHE A 75 -7.84 6.70 -10.36
C PHE A 75 -8.88 5.83 -9.63
N ALA A 76 -8.74 5.61 -8.33
CA ALA A 76 -9.73 4.89 -7.54
C ALA A 76 -11.11 5.58 -7.56
N ARG A 77 -11.14 6.92 -7.49
CA ARG A 77 -12.37 7.71 -7.61
C ARG A 77 -13.11 7.43 -8.93
N SER A 78 -12.37 7.29 -10.04
CA SER A 78 -12.96 6.93 -11.34
C SER A 78 -13.58 5.52 -11.35
N LEU A 79 -13.12 4.62 -10.47
CA LEU A 79 -13.64 3.25 -10.35
C LEU A 79 -14.75 3.12 -9.32
N ARG A 80 -14.99 4.16 -8.50
CA ARG A 80 -15.85 4.09 -7.32
C ARG A 80 -17.25 3.57 -7.62
N ALA A 81 -17.89 4.12 -8.64
CA ALA A 81 -19.27 3.75 -8.99
C ALA A 81 -19.42 2.30 -9.54
N SER A 82 -18.33 1.64 -9.92
CA SER A 82 -18.40 0.32 -10.60
C SER A 82 -17.68 -0.81 -9.87
N LEU A 83 -16.59 -0.52 -9.15
CA LEU A 83 -15.70 -1.54 -8.61
C LEU A 83 -15.36 -1.34 -7.12
N LEU A 84 -15.61 -0.16 -6.52
CA LEU A 84 -15.27 0.10 -5.12
C LEU A 84 -16.54 0.39 -4.32
N ASP A 85 -17.00 -0.61 -3.60
CA ASP A 85 -18.14 -0.51 -2.70
C ASP A 85 -17.69 -0.02 -1.32
N LEU A 86 -17.59 1.31 -1.17
CA LEU A 86 -17.24 2.01 0.07
C LEU A 86 -18.27 3.09 0.39
N SER A 87 -18.52 3.30 1.69
CA SER A 87 -19.25 4.50 2.14
C SER A 87 -18.48 5.77 1.77
N ASP A 88 -19.14 6.93 1.84
CA ASP A 88 -18.48 8.21 1.59
C ASP A 88 -17.35 8.48 2.56
N GLU A 89 -17.53 8.12 3.84
CA GLU A 89 -16.54 8.29 4.90
C GLU A 89 -15.31 7.40 4.68
N ASP A 90 -15.52 6.12 4.38
CA ASP A 90 -14.42 5.18 4.12
C ASP A 90 -13.67 5.54 2.83
N PHE A 91 -14.37 5.98 1.79
CA PHE A 91 -13.74 6.43 0.55
C PHE A 91 -12.89 7.68 0.79
N ASP A 92 -13.39 8.65 1.58
CA ASP A 92 -12.63 9.85 1.93
C ASP A 92 -11.38 9.52 2.76
N LEU A 93 -11.48 8.60 3.73
CA LEU A 93 -10.31 8.09 4.47
C LEU A 93 -9.29 7.45 3.54
N PHE A 94 -9.72 6.53 2.69
CA PHE A 94 -8.86 5.88 1.69
C PHE A 94 -8.19 6.90 0.75
N TYR A 95 -8.96 7.85 0.22
CA TYR A 95 -8.47 8.85 -0.70
C TYR A 95 -7.41 9.75 -0.03
N ARG A 96 -7.67 10.22 1.20
CA ARG A 96 -6.71 10.98 2.00
C ARG A 96 -5.46 10.17 2.33
N ALA A 97 -5.61 8.88 2.67
CA ALA A 97 -4.47 8.00 2.93
C ALA A 97 -3.53 7.98 1.74
N CYS A 98 -4.04 7.78 0.53
CA CYS A 98 -3.24 7.82 -0.70
C CYS A 98 -2.61 9.19 -0.93
N CYS A 99 -3.39 10.28 -0.85
CA CYS A 99 -2.90 11.62 -1.17
C CYS A 99 -1.72 12.06 -0.29
N LEU A 100 -1.76 11.71 1.00
CA LEU A 100 -0.86 12.25 2.02
C LEU A 100 0.28 11.30 2.45
N HIS A 101 0.38 10.09 1.87
CA HIS A 101 1.28 9.07 2.39
C HIS A 101 2.78 9.44 2.34
N THR A 102 3.17 10.35 1.44
CA THR A 102 4.53 10.84 1.32
C THR A 102 4.86 12.07 2.15
N ASP A 103 3.87 12.67 2.81
CA ASP A 103 4.02 14.01 3.41
C ASP A 103 4.59 13.94 4.84
N GLY A 104 4.82 12.73 5.35
CA GLY A 104 5.46 12.51 6.65
C GLY A 104 4.54 12.67 7.85
N HIS A 105 3.22 12.75 7.66
CA HIS A 105 2.26 12.83 8.75
C HIS A 105 2.31 11.59 9.67
N THR A 106 2.14 11.82 10.97
CA THR A 106 2.09 10.77 12.01
C THR A 106 0.83 10.87 12.88
N GLU A 107 -0.02 11.85 12.62
CA GLU A 107 -1.25 12.12 13.37
C GLU A 107 -2.47 12.02 12.44
N GLY A 108 -3.62 11.65 12.99
CA GLY A 108 -4.87 11.54 12.24
C GLY A 108 -5.72 10.35 12.69
N ASP A 109 -6.72 10.01 11.88
CA ASP A 109 -7.51 8.78 12.06
C ASP A 109 -6.59 7.55 12.10
N LEU A 110 -6.91 6.59 12.97
CA LEU A 110 -6.10 5.39 13.16
C LEU A 110 -5.90 4.59 11.85
N THR A 111 -6.90 4.58 10.97
CA THR A 111 -6.80 3.89 9.68
C THR A 111 -5.82 4.59 8.73
N LEU A 112 -5.78 5.93 8.72
CA LEU A 112 -4.77 6.69 7.96
C LEU A 112 -3.36 6.36 8.46
N GLN A 113 -3.19 6.39 9.77
CA GLN A 113 -1.93 6.05 10.43
C GLN A 113 -1.45 4.64 10.04
N VAL A 114 -2.33 3.65 10.09
CA VAL A 114 -2.00 2.27 9.70
C VAL A 114 -1.65 2.15 8.21
N CYS A 115 -2.33 2.88 7.33
CA CYS A 115 -1.98 2.91 5.91
C CYS A 115 -0.54 3.44 5.72
N TRP A 116 -0.21 4.58 6.32
CA TRP A 116 1.12 5.16 6.21
C TRP A 116 2.21 4.30 6.85
N ASP A 117 1.93 3.70 8.00
CA ASP A 117 2.83 2.75 8.65
C ASP A 117 3.08 1.53 7.77
N ALA A 118 2.05 0.98 7.12
CA ALA A 118 2.17 -0.19 6.25
C ALA A 118 3.13 0.04 5.08
N ASP A 119 3.08 1.22 4.45
CA ASP A 119 4.01 1.63 3.39
C ASP A 119 5.42 1.92 3.93
N ARG A 120 5.53 2.71 5.01
CA ARG A 120 6.83 3.04 5.64
C ARG A 120 7.59 1.82 6.10
N LEU A 121 6.89 0.77 6.56
CA LEU A 121 7.49 -0.50 6.95
C LEU A 121 8.15 -1.26 5.78
N ASP A 122 7.78 -0.97 4.53
CA ASP A 122 8.37 -1.58 3.33
C ASP A 122 9.53 -0.76 2.72
N LEU A 123 10.01 0.29 3.39
CA LEU A 123 11.09 1.15 2.92
C LEU A 123 12.43 0.42 2.72
N GLY A 124 12.64 -0.72 3.40
CA GLY A 124 13.84 -1.55 3.22
C GLY A 124 14.05 -1.98 1.76
N ARG A 125 12.97 -2.05 0.96
CA ARG A 125 13.00 -2.39 -0.47
C ARG A 125 13.84 -1.41 -1.31
N VAL A 126 13.96 -0.17 -0.84
CA VAL A 126 14.72 0.92 -1.47
C VAL A 126 15.96 1.31 -0.66
N GLY A 127 16.39 0.45 0.28
CA GLY A 127 17.59 0.64 1.08
C GLY A 127 17.43 1.61 2.25
N ILE A 128 16.20 1.90 2.68
CA ILE A 128 15.91 2.80 3.79
C ILE A 128 15.34 1.99 4.94
N ARG A 129 16.02 1.98 6.09
CA ARG A 129 15.47 1.38 7.31
C ARG A 129 14.34 2.27 7.85
N PRO A 130 13.16 1.71 8.18
CA PRO A 130 12.09 2.47 8.82
C PRO A 130 12.56 3.11 10.13
N ASP A 131 12.29 4.41 10.27
CA ASP A 131 12.58 5.20 11.47
C ASP A 131 11.40 5.11 12.44
N PRO A 132 11.58 4.60 13.67
CA PRO A 132 10.50 4.49 14.66
C PRO A 132 9.78 5.81 14.94
N GLU A 133 10.49 6.95 14.87
CA GLU A 133 9.92 8.28 15.14
C GLU A 133 9.02 8.77 14.00
N LYS A 134 9.09 8.12 12.83
CA LYS A 134 8.24 8.39 11.66
C LYS A 134 7.09 7.40 11.52
N LEU A 135 6.96 6.45 12.45
CA LEU A 135 5.82 5.54 12.52
C LEU A 135 4.77 6.07 13.50
N CYS A 136 3.52 5.89 13.13
CA CYS A 136 2.37 6.45 13.83
C CYS A 136 2.01 5.59 15.06
N THR A 137 1.98 4.27 14.88
CA THR A 137 1.49 3.33 15.90
C THR A 137 2.60 2.54 16.57
N ASP A 138 2.41 2.21 17.85
CA ASP A 138 3.35 1.32 18.56
C ASP A 138 3.36 -0.10 17.96
N ALA A 139 2.23 -0.53 17.39
CA ALA A 139 2.16 -1.78 16.63
C ALA A 139 3.13 -1.78 15.44
N ALA A 140 3.22 -0.68 14.69
CA ALA A 140 4.17 -0.54 13.58
C ALA A 140 5.62 -0.51 14.05
N LYS A 141 5.92 0.24 15.12
CA LYS A 141 7.27 0.28 15.70
C LYS A 141 7.77 -1.12 16.09
N ASN A 142 6.90 -1.94 16.67
CA ASN A 142 7.20 -3.33 17.03
C ASN A 142 7.36 -4.26 15.81
N LEU A 143 6.85 -3.90 14.64
CA LEU A 143 6.94 -4.68 13.40
C LEU A 143 8.15 -4.35 12.52
N ILE A 144 8.92 -3.30 12.82
CA ILE A 144 10.05 -2.83 11.99
C ILE A 144 10.97 -3.98 11.60
N SER A 145 11.48 -4.75 12.57
CA SER A 145 12.45 -5.81 12.30
C SER A 145 11.90 -6.88 11.34
N TRP A 146 10.63 -7.24 11.49
CA TRP A 146 9.98 -8.25 10.64
C TRP A 146 9.70 -7.73 9.23
N ALA A 147 9.15 -6.53 9.10
CA ALA A 147 8.81 -5.96 7.81
C ALA A 147 10.06 -5.57 7.01
N ASN A 148 11.03 -4.93 7.65
CA ASN A 148 12.26 -4.47 7.00
C ASN A 148 13.09 -5.65 6.45
N ALA A 149 13.22 -6.74 7.20
CA ALA A 149 13.94 -7.93 6.73
C ALA A 149 13.31 -8.54 5.46
N ARG A 150 11.97 -8.51 5.35
CA ARG A 150 11.23 -8.96 4.16
C ARG A 150 11.42 -8.00 2.99
N ALA A 151 11.40 -6.71 3.25
CA ALA A 151 11.61 -5.69 2.22
C ALA A 151 13.04 -5.77 1.64
N GLU A 152 14.06 -5.87 2.49
CA GLU A 152 15.49 -5.98 2.11
C GLU A 152 15.82 -7.27 1.35
N SER A 153 15.21 -8.40 1.75
CA SER A 153 15.42 -9.70 1.07
C SER A 153 14.67 -9.81 -0.26
N GLY A 154 13.88 -8.80 -0.65
CA GLY A 154 13.07 -8.87 -1.85
C GLY A 154 11.93 -9.90 -1.73
N TYR A 155 11.39 -10.10 -0.53
CA TYR A 155 10.34 -11.09 -0.29
C TYR A 155 9.16 -10.92 -1.25
N GLU A 156 8.84 -11.99 -1.97
CA GLU A 156 7.70 -12.10 -2.88
C GLU A 156 6.63 -13.00 -2.22
N PRO A 157 5.51 -12.43 -1.71
CA PRO A 157 4.48 -13.25 -1.07
C PRO A 157 3.92 -14.28 -2.07
N ARG A 158 3.99 -15.58 -1.73
CA ARG A 158 3.62 -16.68 -2.64
C ARG A 158 2.17 -16.62 -3.12
N TRP A 159 1.29 -15.98 -2.36
CA TRP A 159 -0.11 -15.81 -2.74
C TRP A 159 -0.28 -14.84 -3.91
N VAL A 160 0.70 -13.97 -4.20
CA VAL A 160 0.63 -13.03 -5.34
C VAL A 160 0.51 -13.79 -6.66
N SER A 161 1.28 -14.86 -6.86
CA SER A 161 1.16 -15.68 -8.08
C SER A 161 -0.19 -16.37 -8.20
N LYS A 162 -0.71 -16.89 -7.08
CA LYS A 162 -1.99 -17.60 -7.04
C LYS A 162 -3.20 -16.68 -7.21
N ILE A 163 -3.16 -15.49 -6.59
CA ILE A 163 -4.32 -14.59 -6.48
C ILE A 163 -4.27 -13.50 -7.55
N TRP A 164 -3.10 -12.91 -7.81
CA TRP A 164 -2.92 -11.81 -8.77
C TRP A 164 -2.41 -12.29 -10.13
N GLY A 165 -2.05 -13.57 -10.26
CA GLY A 165 -1.61 -14.15 -11.54
C GLY A 165 -0.21 -13.70 -11.98
N ILE A 166 0.58 -13.12 -11.08
CA ILE A 166 1.94 -12.67 -11.36
C ILE A 166 2.94 -13.71 -10.83
N ALA A 167 3.51 -14.52 -11.72
CA ALA A 167 4.46 -15.58 -11.36
C ALA A 167 5.68 -15.02 -10.60
N GLY A 168 6.18 -15.71 -9.57
CA GLY A 168 7.42 -15.33 -8.87
C GLY A 168 8.67 -15.80 -9.62
N PHE A 169 9.86 -15.35 -9.21
CA PHE A 169 11.10 -16.01 -9.63
C PHE A 169 11.20 -17.35 -8.89
N TYR A 170 11.29 -18.45 -9.64
CA TYR A 170 11.58 -19.78 -9.09
C TYR A 170 13.06 -19.93 -8.76
#